data_AF-U4QY15-F1
#
_entry.id   AF-U4QY15-F1
#
_cell.length_a   1.000
_cell.length_b   1.000
_cell.length_c   1.000
_cell.angle_alpha   90.00
_cell.angle_beta   90.00
_cell.angle_gamma   90.00
#
_symmetry.space_group_name_H-M   'P 1'
#
loop_
_entity.id
_entity.type
_entity.pdbx_description
1 polymer ?
#
loop_
_entity_poly.entity_id
_entity_poly.type
_entity_poly.pdbx_seq_one_letter_code
_entity_poly.pdbx_strand_id
1 'polypeptide(L)'
;DFQARVSSATSGGKIEIRLDSATGTLVGTCAVSGTGGWQAFADANCTVSGVSGKHDLYLKYVGDSGYLINLNWFKFSNTPVITGKLGDINSDGQIDAIDLQVLKKYLLGSGTIEDTKLADLDANGDVNAIDFSLMKQYLLGIIIEFPGEGTTEPTTPKFHCFLLLGQSNMAGYAASQASDKVEDPRVLVLGYDNNAALGRVTDQWDVACPPLHAAWLDAIGPGDWFGKTMIQKVPSSDTIGLIPCAISGEKIETFMKSGGTKYSWIVNRAKLAQQKGGVIEGIIFHQGESNSGDTSWPGKVKTLVDDLRTDLNLGNVPFIAGELLYSGPCAGHNTLVNQLPSLITNSYVVSADGLVVDTADTQYRLHFGHDSSVTLGKRYAEKMIQALKW
;
A
#
# COMPACT_ATOMS: atom_id res chain seq x y z
N ASP A 1 -0.05 -26.37 -14.85
CA ASP A 1 0.82 -26.92 -13.78
C ASP A 1 0.82 -28.43 -13.71
N PHE A 2 1.89 -29.02 -13.18
CA PHE A 2 2.01 -30.44 -12.87
C PHE A 2 2.11 -30.64 -11.35
N GLN A 3 1.33 -31.59 -10.83
CA GLN A 3 1.36 -32.01 -9.43
C GLN A 3 1.50 -33.53 -9.37
N ALA A 4 2.36 -34.04 -8.49
CA ALA A 4 2.54 -35.46 -8.23
C ALA A 4 2.51 -35.77 -6.73
N ARG A 5 1.81 -36.84 -6.36
CA ARG A 5 1.82 -37.41 -5.01
C ARG A 5 2.90 -38.45 -4.91
N VAL A 6 3.91 -38.16 -4.10
CA VAL A 6 5.19 -38.89 -4.08
C VAL A 6 5.63 -39.19 -2.65
N SER A 7 6.47 -40.20 -2.47
CA SER A 7 7.17 -40.43 -1.19
C SER A 7 8.61 -40.84 -1.42
N SER A 8 9.50 -40.45 -0.52
CA SER A 8 10.91 -40.86 -0.51
C SER A 8 11.41 -41.02 0.93
N ALA A 9 12.08 -42.14 1.22
CA ALA A 9 12.76 -42.35 2.50
C ALA A 9 14.23 -41.86 2.49
N THR A 10 14.72 -41.36 1.36
CA THR A 10 16.07 -40.80 1.21
C THR A 10 15.99 -39.27 1.14
N SER A 11 17.03 -38.61 0.61
CA SER A 11 17.02 -37.18 0.30
C SER A 11 16.00 -36.79 -0.79
N GLY A 12 15.42 -37.77 -1.50
CA GLY A 12 14.53 -37.56 -2.62
C GLY A 12 15.27 -37.45 -3.95
N GLY A 13 14.83 -36.53 -4.81
CA GLY A 13 15.37 -36.36 -6.15
C GLY A 13 14.53 -35.38 -6.98
N LYS A 14 14.43 -35.65 -8.28
CA LYS A 14 13.63 -34.86 -9.22
C LYS A 14 12.85 -35.78 -10.14
N ILE A 15 11.69 -35.32 -10.57
CA ILE A 15 10.92 -35.89 -11.68
C ILE A 15 11.09 -34.96 -12.87
N GLU A 16 11.84 -35.40 -13.87
CA GLU A 16 11.87 -34.76 -15.18
C GLU A 16 10.64 -35.18 -15.99
N ILE A 17 9.95 -34.19 -16.55
CA ILE A 17 8.74 -34.37 -17.36
C ILE A 17 9.18 -34.23 -18.81
N ARG A 18 9.18 -35.34 -19.55
CA ARG A 18 9.72 -35.42 -20.91
C ARG A 18 8.67 -35.88 -21.92
N LEU A 19 8.79 -35.39 -23.15
CA LEU A 19 7.93 -35.77 -24.26
C LEU A 19 8.59 -36.83 -25.15
N ASP A 20 7.79 -37.77 -25.62
CA ASP A 20 8.05 -38.76 -26.67
C ASP A 20 9.14 -39.80 -26.40
N SER A 21 10.09 -39.54 -25.49
CA SER A 21 11.06 -40.54 -25.00
C SER A 21 11.69 -40.16 -23.66
N ALA A 22 12.38 -41.11 -23.01
CA ALA A 22 13.12 -40.87 -21.76
C ALA A 22 14.29 -39.86 -21.89
N THR A 23 14.71 -39.55 -23.12
CA THR A 23 15.72 -38.51 -23.44
C THR A 23 15.14 -37.39 -24.29
N GLY A 24 13.82 -37.37 -24.52
CA GLY A 24 13.14 -36.39 -25.36
C GLY A 24 13.00 -35.03 -24.68
N THR A 25 12.25 -34.13 -25.32
CA THR A 25 12.12 -32.73 -24.91
C THR A 25 11.72 -32.62 -23.44
N LEU A 26 12.53 -31.94 -22.64
CA LEU A 26 12.24 -31.66 -21.24
C LEU A 26 11.31 -30.46 -21.15
N VAL A 27 10.14 -30.65 -20.54
CA VAL A 27 9.07 -29.63 -20.48
C VAL A 27 8.73 -29.19 -19.07
N GLY A 28 9.31 -29.83 -18.06
CA GLY A 28 9.21 -29.43 -16.66
C GLY A 28 10.12 -30.28 -15.77
N THR A 29 10.46 -29.76 -14.58
CA THR A 29 11.24 -30.48 -13.56
C THR A 29 10.59 -30.28 -12.19
N CYS A 30 10.17 -31.38 -11.56
CA CYS A 30 9.53 -31.38 -10.25
C CYS A 30 10.53 -31.81 -9.17
N ALA A 31 10.83 -30.95 -8.21
CA ALA A 31 11.68 -31.33 -7.08
C ALA A 31 10.88 -32.19 -6.08
N VAL A 32 11.50 -33.26 -5.58
CA VAL A 32 10.91 -34.14 -4.57
C VAL A 32 11.89 -34.24 -3.41
N SER A 33 11.51 -33.70 -2.25
CA SER A 33 12.29 -33.83 -1.01
C SER A 33 11.99 -35.15 -0.30
N GLY A 34 12.88 -35.58 0.59
CA GLY A 34 12.62 -36.68 1.52
C GLY A 34 11.33 -36.44 2.32
N THR A 35 10.43 -37.43 2.33
CA THR A 35 9.09 -37.31 2.92
C THR A 35 8.95 -38.02 4.27
N GLY A 36 10.06 -38.59 4.78
CA GLY A 36 10.09 -39.29 6.07
C GLY A 36 9.81 -40.80 5.98
N GLY A 37 9.64 -41.37 4.78
CA GLY A 37 9.51 -42.82 4.60
C GLY A 37 8.87 -43.23 3.26
N TRP A 38 9.00 -44.50 2.87
CA TRP A 38 8.49 -45.04 1.59
C TRP A 38 6.96 -45.10 1.47
N GLN A 39 6.24 -44.83 2.57
CA GLN A 39 4.77 -44.78 2.61
C GLN A 39 4.25 -43.42 3.12
N ALA A 40 5.14 -42.46 3.38
CA ALA A 40 4.78 -41.12 3.81
C ALA A 40 4.65 -40.23 2.57
N PHE A 41 3.46 -40.11 2.00
CA PHE A 41 3.25 -39.36 0.77
C PHE A 41 3.08 -37.86 1.01
N ALA A 42 3.63 -37.04 0.11
CA ALA A 42 3.46 -35.59 0.04
C ALA A 42 3.25 -35.14 -1.42
N ASP A 43 2.77 -33.92 -1.61
CA ASP A 43 2.55 -33.36 -2.95
C ASP A 43 3.80 -32.58 -3.40
N ALA A 44 4.30 -32.90 -4.58
CA ALA A 44 5.33 -32.17 -5.29
C ALA A 44 4.69 -31.42 -6.47
N ASN A 45 5.08 -30.15 -6.65
CA ASN A 45 4.48 -29.25 -7.64
C ASN A 45 5.57 -28.63 -8.52
N CYS A 46 5.30 -28.50 -9.82
CA CYS A 46 6.12 -27.72 -10.74
C CYS A 46 5.33 -27.22 -11.95
N THR A 47 5.93 -26.31 -12.69
CA THR A 47 5.39 -25.81 -13.96
C THR A 47 5.81 -26.71 -15.13
N VAL A 48 4.92 -26.80 -16.12
CA VAL A 48 5.16 -27.43 -17.43
C VAL A 48 4.79 -26.41 -18.48
N SER A 49 5.65 -26.19 -19.47
CA SER A 49 5.44 -25.16 -20.50
C SER A 49 5.87 -25.62 -21.89
N GLY A 50 5.42 -24.91 -22.93
CA GLY A 50 5.86 -25.13 -24.30
C GLY A 50 5.36 -26.43 -24.94
N VAL A 51 4.26 -27.01 -24.45
CA VAL A 51 3.69 -28.26 -24.95
C VAL A 51 2.40 -27.99 -25.71
N SER A 52 2.30 -28.50 -26.93
CA SER A 52 1.08 -28.48 -27.74
C SER A 52 0.91 -29.81 -28.46
N GLY A 53 -0.30 -30.15 -28.89
CA GLY A 53 -0.56 -31.41 -29.57
C GLY A 53 -0.57 -32.64 -28.65
N LYS A 54 -0.49 -33.83 -29.26
CA LYS A 54 -0.54 -35.13 -28.57
C LYS A 54 0.86 -35.72 -28.49
N HIS A 55 1.30 -36.03 -27.28
CA HIS A 55 2.63 -36.58 -26.98
C HIS A 55 2.54 -37.78 -26.04
N ASP A 56 3.56 -38.63 -26.07
CA ASP A 56 3.77 -39.63 -25.03
C ASP A 56 4.52 -39.00 -23.85
N LEU A 57 4.01 -39.19 -22.63
CA LEU A 57 4.60 -38.62 -21.42
C LEU A 57 5.59 -39.59 -20.77
N TYR A 58 6.80 -39.12 -20.52
CA TYR A 58 7.84 -39.82 -19.78
C TYR A 58 8.17 -39.09 -18.48
N LEU A 59 7.98 -39.76 -17.34
CA LEU A 59 8.43 -39.28 -16.03
C LEU A 59 9.76 -39.95 -15.69
N LYS A 60 10.85 -39.18 -15.76
CA LYS A 60 12.21 -39.68 -15.49
C LYS A 60 12.68 -39.22 -14.11
N TYR A 61 12.97 -40.18 -13.25
CA TYR A 61 13.47 -39.94 -11.90
C TYR A 61 14.97 -39.71 -11.93
N VAL A 62 15.44 -38.59 -11.41
CA VAL A 62 16.85 -38.19 -11.38
C VAL A 62 17.25 -37.86 -9.94
N GLY A 63 18.36 -38.43 -9.49
CA GLY A 63 18.88 -38.27 -8.14
C GLY A 63 20.15 -39.08 -7.96
N ASP A 64 20.51 -39.33 -6.70
CA ASP A 64 21.64 -40.18 -6.34
C ASP A 64 21.40 -41.66 -6.72
N SER A 65 22.36 -42.55 -6.46
CA SER A 65 22.22 -43.96 -6.81
C SER A 65 21.18 -44.69 -5.94
N GLY A 66 20.46 -45.63 -6.55
CA GLY A 66 19.53 -46.52 -5.85
C GLY A 66 18.05 -46.17 -6.04
N TYR A 67 17.23 -46.58 -5.08
CA TYR A 67 15.78 -46.40 -5.12
C TYR A 67 15.41 -44.99 -4.66
N LEU A 68 14.74 -44.20 -5.51
CA LEU A 68 14.58 -42.75 -5.30
C LEU A 68 13.19 -42.35 -4.78
N ILE A 69 12.14 -42.68 -5.53
CA ILE A 69 10.81 -42.08 -5.36
C ILE A 69 9.73 -43.15 -5.62
N ASN A 70 8.72 -43.24 -4.75
CA ASN A 70 7.43 -43.85 -5.07
C ASN A 70 6.50 -42.79 -5.63
N LEU A 71 5.87 -43.08 -6.77
CA LEU A 71 4.80 -42.26 -7.33
C LEU A 71 3.45 -42.94 -7.06
N ASN A 72 2.51 -42.20 -6.49
CA ASN A 72 1.13 -42.68 -6.30
C ASN A 72 0.24 -42.22 -7.46
N TRP A 73 0.11 -40.90 -7.62
CA TRP A 73 -0.65 -40.29 -8.71
C TRP A 73 0.02 -39.00 -9.18
N PHE A 74 -0.33 -38.58 -10.39
CA PHE A 74 -0.02 -37.24 -10.89
C PHE A 74 -1.23 -36.66 -11.59
N LYS A 75 -1.28 -35.33 -11.69
CA LYS A 75 -2.27 -34.62 -12.49
C LYS A 75 -1.64 -33.41 -13.16
N PHE A 76 -2.17 -33.08 -14.33
CA PHE A 76 -2.01 -31.75 -14.89
C PHE A 76 -3.23 -30.93 -14.47
N SER A 77 -2.98 -29.73 -13.97
CA SER A 77 -4.04 -28.78 -13.65
C SER A 77 -4.01 -27.69 -14.71
N ASN A 78 -5.12 -27.53 -15.43
CA ASN A 78 -5.41 -26.35 -16.23
C ASN A 78 -5.83 -25.22 -15.28
N THR A 79 -4.89 -24.74 -14.46
CA THR A 79 -4.92 -23.32 -14.13
C THR A 79 -4.45 -22.66 -15.42
N PRO A 80 -5.28 -21.90 -16.15
CA PRO A 80 -4.81 -21.18 -17.31
C PRO A 80 -3.66 -20.30 -16.85
N VAL A 81 -2.44 -20.64 -17.27
CA VAL A 81 -1.40 -19.62 -17.33
C VAL A 81 -1.90 -18.71 -18.43
N ILE A 82 -2.33 -17.50 -18.07
CA ILE A 82 -2.70 -16.48 -19.04
C ILE A 82 -1.43 -16.21 -19.85
N THR A 83 -1.37 -16.75 -21.07
CA THR A 83 -0.25 -16.59 -22.01
C THR A 83 -0.63 -15.71 -23.20
N GLY A 84 -1.61 -14.82 -23.04
CA GLY A 84 -1.77 -13.67 -23.91
C GLY A 84 -1.22 -12.44 -23.20
N LYS A 85 -0.40 -11.64 -23.89
CA LYS A 85 0.07 -10.35 -23.36
C LYS A 85 -1.12 -9.38 -23.41
N LEU A 86 -1.40 -8.64 -22.34
CA LEU A 86 -2.51 -7.68 -22.36
C LEU A 86 -2.26 -6.66 -23.48
N GLY A 87 -3.25 -6.44 -24.32
CA GLY A 87 -3.16 -5.62 -25.53
C GLY A 87 -2.60 -6.30 -26.78
N ASP A 88 -2.14 -7.54 -26.72
CA ASP A 88 -1.89 -8.38 -27.90
C ASP A 88 -3.21 -9.07 -28.29
N ILE A 89 -4.09 -8.31 -28.94
CA ILE A 89 -5.48 -8.67 -29.21
C ILE A 89 -5.57 -9.69 -30.35
N ASN A 90 -4.60 -9.68 -31.27
CA ASN A 90 -4.53 -10.64 -32.37
C ASN A 90 -3.66 -11.88 -32.05
N SER A 91 -3.03 -11.93 -30.88
CA SER A 91 -2.18 -13.02 -30.40
C SER A 91 -0.97 -13.31 -31.29
N ASP A 92 -0.40 -12.28 -31.93
CA ASP A 92 0.80 -12.40 -32.75
C ASP A 92 2.12 -12.20 -31.97
N GLY A 93 2.00 -11.89 -30.68
CA GLY A 93 3.11 -11.67 -29.75
C GLY A 93 3.58 -10.22 -29.66
N GLN A 94 3.03 -9.31 -30.47
CA GLN A 94 3.34 -7.89 -30.47
C GLN A 94 2.14 -7.06 -29.98
N ILE A 95 2.40 -5.83 -29.54
CA ILE A 95 1.35 -4.83 -29.29
C ILE A 95 1.60 -3.69 -30.25
N ASP A 96 0.86 -3.66 -31.35
CA ASP A 96 1.08 -2.69 -32.42
C ASP A 96 -0.22 -2.13 -33.05
N ALA A 97 -0.09 -1.48 -34.20
CA ALA A 97 -1.21 -0.86 -34.90
C ALA A 97 -2.25 -1.88 -35.41
N ILE A 98 -1.90 -3.17 -35.50
CA ILE A 98 -2.80 -4.25 -35.89
C ILE A 98 -3.78 -4.53 -34.75
N ASP A 99 -3.34 -4.59 -33.50
CA ASP A 99 -4.21 -4.76 -32.33
C ASP A 99 -5.21 -3.62 -32.20
N LEU A 100 -4.73 -2.38 -32.40
CA LEU A 100 -5.59 -1.20 -32.42
C LEU A 100 -6.66 -1.28 -33.52
N GLN A 101 -6.34 -1.86 -34.68
CA GLN A 101 -7.32 -2.06 -35.76
C GLN A 101 -8.35 -3.13 -35.41
N VAL A 102 -7.94 -4.24 -34.78
CA VAL A 102 -8.84 -5.29 -34.32
C VAL A 102 -9.81 -4.73 -33.28
N LEU A 103 -9.29 -4.01 -32.28
CA LEU A 103 -10.08 -3.33 -31.25
C LEU A 103 -11.06 -2.34 -31.87
N LYS A 104 -10.62 -1.53 -32.85
CA LYS A 104 -11.50 -0.59 -33.56
C LYS A 104 -12.64 -1.30 -34.30
N LYS A 105 -12.34 -2.40 -35.01
CA LYS A 105 -13.36 -3.16 -35.75
C LYS A 105 -14.39 -3.74 -34.81
N TYR A 106 -13.95 -4.27 -33.66
CA TYR A 106 -14.82 -4.79 -32.61
C TYR A 106 -15.78 -3.71 -32.06
N LEU A 107 -15.25 -2.55 -31.68
CA LEU A 107 -16.05 -1.43 -31.15
C LEU A 107 -17.05 -0.86 -32.17
N LEU A 108 -16.76 -1.01 -33.47
CA LEU A 108 -17.66 -0.61 -34.56
C LEU A 108 -18.66 -1.71 -34.97
N GLY A 109 -18.67 -2.88 -34.31
CA GLY A 109 -19.53 -4.00 -34.65
C GLY A 109 -19.19 -4.67 -36.00
N SER A 110 -17.95 -4.51 -36.46
CA SER A 110 -17.46 -4.98 -37.77
C SER A 110 -16.40 -6.09 -37.67
N GLY A 111 -16.20 -6.64 -36.46
CA GLY A 111 -15.25 -7.72 -36.16
C GLY A 111 -15.53 -8.34 -34.79
N THR A 112 -14.83 -9.45 -34.50
CA THR A 112 -14.89 -10.16 -33.22
C THR A 112 -13.50 -10.18 -32.59
N ILE A 113 -13.43 -10.22 -31.26
CA ILE A 113 -12.20 -10.48 -30.49
C ILE A 113 -12.38 -11.87 -29.87
N GLU A 114 -11.40 -12.75 -30.08
CA GLU A 114 -11.47 -14.13 -29.57
C GLU A 114 -11.31 -14.19 -28.05
N ASP A 115 -10.38 -13.41 -27.50
CA ASP A 115 -10.18 -13.25 -26.06
C ASP A 115 -10.35 -11.78 -25.65
N THR A 116 -11.55 -11.44 -25.19
CA THR A 116 -11.87 -10.08 -24.76
C THR A 116 -11.04 -9.65 -23.54
N LYS A 117 -10.42 -10.57 -22.80
CA LYS A 117 -9.53 -10.22 -21.68
C LYS A 117 -8.25 -9.55 -22.15
N LEU A 118 -7.76 -9.89 -23.35
CA LEU A 118 -6.58 -9.23 -23.92
C LEU A 118 -6.90 -7.82 -24.42
N ALA A 119 -8.18 -7.50 -24.57
CA ALA A 119 -8.67 -6.20 -25.01
C ALA A 119 -9.26 -5.34 -23.87
N ASP A 120 -9.40 -5.89 -22.66
CA ASP A 120 -9.84 -5.21 -21.43
C ASP A 120 -8.61 -4.67 -20.69
N LEU A 121 -8.10 -3.55 -21.19
CA LEU A 121 -6.80 -2.98 -20.86
C LEU A 121 -6.77 -2.27 -19.50
N ASP A 122 -7.91 -2.01 -18.90
CA ASP A 122 -8.02 -1.51 -17.52
C ASP A 122 -8.61 -2.54 -16.54
N ALA A 123 -8.85 -3.76 -17.01
CA ALA A 123 -9.43 -4.87 -16.24
C ALA A 123 -10.77 -4.51 -15.57
N ASN A 124 -11.58 -3.64 -16.20
CA ASN A 124 -12.88 -3.23 -15.69
C ASN A 124 -14.01 -4.23 -16.04
N GLY A 125 -13.72 -5.21 -16.91
CA GLY A 125 -14.64 -6.24 -17.37
C GLY A 125 -15.35 -5.94 -18.70
N ASP A 126 -15.19 -4.74 -19.26
CA ASP A 126 -15.87 -4.24 -20.45
C ASP A 126 -14.87 -3.72 -21.50
N VAL A 127 -14.82 -4.34 -22.69
CA VAL A 127 -14.04 -3.83 -23.83
C VAL A 127 -14.76 -2.68 -24.51
N ASN A 128 -14.29 -1.44 -24.31
CA ASN A 128 -14.95 -0.22 -24.75
C ASN A 128 -13.98 0.89 -25.23
N ALA A 129 -14.46 2.14 -25.29
CA ALA A 129 -13.68 3.28 -25.78
C ALA A 129 -12.49 3.64 -24.88
N ILE A 130 -12.51 3.23 -23.61
CA ILE A 130 -11.41 3.41 -22.65
C ILE A 130 -10.21 2.58 -23.09
N ASP A 131 -10.40 1.29 -23.39
CA ASP A 131 -9.35 0.40 -23.91
C ASP A 131 -8.77 0.93 -25.21
N PHE A 132 -9.64 1.40 -26.11
CA PHE A 132 -9.18 2.02 -27.35
C PHE A 132 -8.26 3.22 -27.11
N SER A 133 -8.55 4.02 -26.08
CA SER A 133 -7.68 5.14 -25.70
C SER A 133 -6.38 4.67 -25.05
N LEU A 134 -6.40 3.61 -24.24
CA LEU A 134 -5.22 3.03 -23.61
C LEU A 134 -4.27 2.43 -24.64
N MET A 135 -4.78 1.66 -25.60
CA MET A 135 -4.02 1.13 -26.73
C MET A 135 -3.29 2.24 -27.49
N LYS A 136 -3.98 3.37 -27.77
CA LYS A 136 -3.35 4.53 -28.42
C LYS A 136 -2.27 5.16 -27.57
N GLN A 137 -2.47 5.29 -26.26
CA GLN A 137 -1.45 5.82 -25.36
C GLN A 137 -0.21 4.92 -25.34
N TYR A 138 -0.39 3.59 -25.35
CA TYR A 138 0.71 2.62 -25.39
C TYR A 138 1.52 2.73 -26.69
N LEU A 139 0.85 2.74 -27.85
CA LEU A 139 1.50 2.89 -29.16
C LEU A 139 2.22 4.24 -29.35
N LEU A 140 1.81 5.26 -28.59
CA LEU A 140 2.45 6.58 -28.57
C LEU A 140 3.56 6.69 -27.52
N GLY A 141 3.80 5.65 -26.71
CA GLY A 141 4.78 5.66 -25.63
C GLY A 141 4.39 6.56 -24.45
N ILE A 142 3.12 6.93 -24.32
CA ILE A 142 2.59 7.70 -23.18
C ILE A 142 2.48 6.80 -21.94
N ILE A 143 2.12 5.54 -22.14
CA ILE A 143 2.16 4.48 -21.13
C ILE A 143 3.04 3.34 -21.68
N ILE A 144 3.70 2.60 -20.78
CA ILE A 144 4.58 1.47 -21.13
C ILE A 144 4.02 0.11 -20.69
N GLU A 145 2.92 0.12 -19.94
CA GLU A 145 2.16 -1.01 -19.42
C GLU A 145 0.67 -0.62 -19.37
N PHE A 146 -0.22 -1.60 -19.41
CA PHE A 146 -1.66 -1.36 -19.32
C PHE A 146 -2.14 -1.47 -17.87
N PRO A 147 -3.08 -0.61 -17.41
CA PRO A 147 -3.59 -0.67 -16.04
C PRO A 147 -4.15 -2.04 -15.60
N GLY A 148 -4.69 -2.81 -16.55
CA GLY A 148 -5.23 -4.16 -16.34
C GLY A 148 -4.18 -5.28 -16.23
N GLU A 149 -2.89 -5.01 -16.47
CA GLU A 149 -1.83 -6.03 -16.40
C GLU A 149 -1.57 -6.51 -14.96
N GLY A 150 -2.08 -5.80 -13.95
CA GLY A 150 -1.81 -6.09 -12.55
C GLY A 150 -0.31 -5.89 -12.28
N THR A 151 0.06 -4.75 -11.73
CA THR A 151 1.45 -4.32 -11.49
C THR A 151 2.43 -5.48 -11.17
N THR A 152 3.16 -5.96 -12.17
CA THR A 152 4.35 -6.83 -12.01
C THR A 152 5.57 -6.27 -12.72
N GLU A 153 5.73 -4.95 -12.72
CA GLU A 153 7.09 -4.42 -12.60
C GLU A 153 7.65 -4.89 -11.25
N PRO A 154 8.85 -5.48 -11.17
CA PRO A 154 9.57 -5.56 -9.90
C PRO A 154 9.98 -4.12 -9.54
N THR A 155 9.02 -3.30 -9.15
CA THR A 155 9.32 -2.06 -8.46
C THR A 155 9.93 -2.47 -7.14
N THR A 156 11.16 -2.02 -6.87
CA THR A 156 11.74 -2.07 -5.53
C THR A 156 10.65 -1.68 -4.52
N PRO A 157 10.29 -2.56 -3.57
CA PRO A 157 9.24 -2.30 -2.59
C PRO A 157 9.37 -0.90 -2.03
N LYS A 158 8.31 -0.10 -2.14
CA LYS A 158 8.33 1.28 -1.66
C LYS A 158 7.90 1.32 -0.20
N PHE A 159 8.56 2.21 0.53
CA PHE A 159 8.20 2.55 1.90
C PHE A 159 7.65 3.97 1.93
N HIS A 160 6.33 4.08 1.89
CA HIS A 160 5.57 5.32 1.78
C HIS A 160 5.36 5.95 3.16
N CYS A 161 6.08 7.04 3.45
CA CYS A 161 6.14 7.64 4.77
C CYS A 161 5.29 8.91 4.89
N PHE A 162 4.67 9.13 6.06
CA PHE A 162 3.80 10.26 6.34
C PHE A 162 4.11 10.89 7.69
N LEU A 163 4.30 12.21 7.70
CA LEU A 163 4.48 12.98 8.92
C LEU A 163 3.13 13.28 9.57
N LEU A 164 3.01 12.97 10.86
CA LEU A 164 1.80 13.23 11.66
C LEU A 164 2.08 14.39 12.62
N LEU A 165 1.63 15.59 12.28
CA LEU A 165 1.93 16.82 13.03
C LEU A 165 0.70 17.37 13.73
N GLY A 166 0.92 18.05 14.86
CA GLY A 166 -0.10 18.86 15.50
C GLY A 166 -0.14 18.67 17.01
N GLN A 167 -1.35 18.65 17.57
CA GLN A 167 -1.56 18.57 19.03
C GLN A 167 -2.41 17.37 19.44
N SER A 168 -3.16 17.48 20.55
CA SER A 168 -3.87 16.37 21.19
C SER A 168 -4.83 15.62 20.26
N ASN A 169 -5.53 16.30 19.35
CA ASN A 169 -6.41 15.64 18.38
C ASN A 169 -5.66 14.89 17.27
N MET A 170 -4.40 15.22 16.96
CA MET A 170 -3.52 14.37 16.12
C MET A 170 -2.92 13.22 16.94
N ALA A 171 -2.48 13.53 18.17
CA ALA A 171 -1.83 12.56 19.05
C ALA A 171 -2.78 11.44 19.48
N GLY A 172 -4.03 11.81 19.74
CA GLY A 172 -5.10 10.97 20.23
C GLY A 172 -5.59 11.40 21.61
N TYR A 173 -6.88 11.18 21.87
CA TYR A 173 -7.51 11.44 23.17
C TYR A 173 -8.49 10.34 23.56
N ALA A 174 -9.39 9.97 22.65
CA ALA A 174 -10.35 8.90 22.87
C ALA A 174 -9.64 7.57 23.11
N ALA A 175 -10.08 6.80 24.11
CA ALA A 175 -9.51 5.48 24.39
C ALA A 175 -9.66 4.54 23.18
N SER A 176 -8.61 3.77 22.89
CA SER A 176 -8.63 2.77 21.84
C SER A 176 -9.54 1.59 22.15
N GLN A 177 -10.06 0.97 21.09
CA GLN A 177 -10.86 -0.24 21.15
C GLN A 177 -10.08 -1.42 20.56
N ALA A 178 -10.56 -2.64 20.83
CA ALA A 178 -9.91 -3.86 20.35
C ALA A 178 -9.78 -3.90 18.82
N SER A 179 -10.74 -3.33 18.09
CA SER A 179 -10.71 -3.23 16.62
C SER A 179 -9.56 -2.37 16.10
N ASP A 180 -9.15 -1.34 16.84
CA ASP A 180 -8.07 -0.45 16.42
C ASP A 180 -6.70 -1.12 16.56
N LYS A 181 -6.60 -2.09 17.48
CA LYS A 181 -5.38 -2.83 17.78
C LYS A 181 -5.11 -4.00 16.82
N VAL A 182 -5.95 -4.19 15.80
CA VAL A 182 -5.69 -5.17 14.73
C VAL A 182 -4.56 -4.65 13.84
N GLU A 183 -3.44 -5.34 13.84
CA GLU A 183 -2.23 -4.96 13.13
C GLU A 183 -2.22 -5.44 11.66
N ASP A 184 -1.67 -4.63 10.76
CA ASP A 184 -1.19 -5.06 9.44
C ASP A 184 0.34 -4.90 9.45
N PRO A 185 1.12 -5.97 9.19
CA PRO A 185 2.58 -5.91 9.28
C PRO A 185 3.23 -4.95 8.27
N ARG A 186 2.48 -4.46 7.29
CA ARG A 186 2.95 -3.47 6.31
C ARG A 186 2.68 -2.03 6.73
N VAL A 187 1.96 -1.79 7.82
CA VAL A 187 1.78 -0.46 8.41
C VAL A 187 2.72 -0.35 9.59
N LEU A 188 3.76 0.46 9.42
CA LEU A 188 4.80 0.66 10.42
C LEU A 188 4.65 2.03 11.08
N VAL A 189 5.10 2.15 12.32
CA VAL A 189 5.16 3.41 13.06
C VAL A 189 6.56 3.60 13.64
N LEU A 190 7.09 4.82 13.58
CA LEU A 190 8.31 5.19 14.27
C LEU A 190 8.01 5.48 15.75
N GLY A 191 8.59 4.70 16.67
CA GLY A 191 8.34 4.80 18.10
C GLY A 191 8.46 6.22 18.63
N TYR A 192 7.36 6.75 19.18
CA TYR A 192 7.31 8.10 19.74
C TYR A 192 8.11 8.21 21.05
N ASP A 193 7.92 7.24 21.93
CA ASP A 193 8.62 7.05 23.19
C ASP A 193 8.84 5.55 23.47
N ASN A 194 9.49 5.23 24.59
CA ASN A 194 9.57 3.86 25.08
C ASN A 194 8.23 3.48 25.72
N ASN A 195 7.52 2.53 25.11
CA ASN A 195 6.25 2.03 25.60
C ASN A 195 6.38 0.53 25.92
N ALA A 196 6.51 0.21 27.21
CA ALA A 196 6.68 -1.16 27.67
C ALA A 196 5.46 -2.07 27.41
N ALA A 197 4.24 -1.51 27.34
CA ALA A 197 3.03 -2.29 27.09
C ALA A 197 2.96 -2.80 25.65
N LEU A 198 3.48 -2.02 24.71
CA LEU A 198 3.57 -2.40 23.29
C LEU A 198 4.93 -3.00 22.92
N GLY A 199 5.92 -2.95 23.83
CA GLY A 199 7.31 -3.30 23.51
C GLY A 199 8.00 -2.29 22.58
N ARG A 200 7.40 -1.11 22.37
CA ARG A 200 7.88 -0.10 21.44
C ARG A 200 9.05 0.67 22.04
N VAL A 201 10.07 0.93 21.21
CA VAL A 201 11.28 1.67 21.59
C VAL A 201 11.31 3.00 20.82
N THR A 202 11.68 4.09 21.50
CA THR A 202 11.80 5.41 20.87
C THR A 202 12.68 5.35 19.63
N ASP A 203 12.23 5.99 18.55
CA ASP A 203 12.94 6.11 17.27
C ASP A 203 13.28 4.77 16.57
N GLN A 204 12.64 3.66 17.00
CA GLN A 204 12.68 2.37 16.31
C GLN A 204 11.36 2.11 15.60
N TRP A 205 11.44 1.42 14.45
CA TRP A 205 10.25 1.04 13.68
C TRP A 205 9.59 -0.18 14.28
N ASP A 206 8.27 -0.13 14.35
CA ASP A 206 7.41 -1.18 14.91
C ASP A 206 6.13 -1.29 14.08
N VAL A 207 5.35 -2.35 14.26
CA VAL A 207 4.03 -2.47 13.62
C VAL A 207 3.08 -1.47 14.27
N ALA A 208 2.30 -0.77 13.45
CA ALA A 208 1.45 0.32 13.90
C ALA A 208 0.21 -0.24 14.64
N CYS A 209 0.12 0.13 15.92
CA CYS A 209 -1.08 -0.01 16.73
C CYS A 209 -1.17 1.15 17.74
N PRO A 210 -2.39 1.57 18.14
CA PRO A 210 -2.55 2.65 19.09
C PRO A 210 -1.96 2.32 20.47
N PRO A 211 -1.50 3.34 21.21
CA PRO A 211 -1.34 4.73 20.78
C PRO A 211 -0.13 4.92 19.87
N LEU A 212 -0.25 5.72 18.80
CA LEU A 212 0.89 6.04 17.91
C LEU A 212 1.84 7.09 18.52
N HIS A 213 1.31 7.99 19.35
CA HIS A 213 2.08 9.03 20.04
C HIS A 213 2.34 8.61 21.50
N ALA A 214 2.53 9.58 22.40
CA ALA A 214 2.74 9.31 23.82
C ALA A 214 1.67 8.35 24.38
N ALA A 215 2.08 7.44 25.27
CA ALA A 215 1.24 6.36 25.81
C ALA A 215 0.12 6.82 26.78
N TRP A 216 -0.39 8.02 26.60
CA TRP A 216 -1.42 8.63 27.43
C TRP A 216 -2.82 8.17 27.00
N LEU A 217 -3.65 7.78 27.98
CA LEU A 217 -5.02 7.26 27.81
C LEU A 217 -5.20 6.03 26.91
N ASP A 218 -4.12 5.36 26.49
CA ASP A 218 -4.20 4.28 25.50
C ASP A 218 -4.99 4.74 24.25
N ALA A 219 -4.76 6.00 23.84
CA ALA A 219 -5.65 6.74 22.97
C ALA A 219 -5.46 6.45 21.47
N ILE A 220 -6.53 6.64 20.70
CA ILE A 220 -6.48 6.66 19.23
C ILE A 220 -6.41 8.08 18.71
N GLY A 221 -5.63 8.26 17.64
CA GLY A 221 -5.62 9.47 16.82
C GLY A 221 -6.07 9.16 15.39
N PRO A 222 -6.21 10.19 14.54
CA PRO A 222 -6.54 9.99 13.13
C PRO A 222 -5.43 9.24 12.37
N GLY A 223 -4.19 9.25 12.87
CA GLY A 223 -3.06 8.51 12.29
C GLY A 223 -3.30 7.00 12.18
N ASP A 224 -4.02 6.40 13.13
CA ASP A 224 -4.29 4.96 13.19
C ASP A 224 -5.09 4.49 11.97
N TRP A 225 -6.24 5.12 11.75
CA TRP A 225 -7.12 4.80 10.63
C TRP A 225 -6.68 5.44 9.31
N PHE A 226 -5.83 6.47 9.36
CA PHE A 226 -5.10 6.93 8.19
C PHE A 226 -4.23 5.81 7.63
N GLY A 227 -3.32 5.25 8.43
CA GLY A 227 -2.40 4.18 7.98
C GLY A 227 -3.14 2.93 7.48
N LYS A 228 -4.16 2.47 8.23
CA LYS A 228 -5.00 1.32 7.85
C LYS A 228 -5.77 1.53 6.54
N THR A 229 -6.11 2.78 6.20
CA THR A 229 -6.80 3.10 4.95
C THR A 229 -5.82 3.23 3.79
N MET A 230 -4.68 3.89 4.02
CA MET A 230 -3.63 4.08 3.00
C MET A 230 -3.07 2.75 2.48
N ILE A 231 -2.85 1.77 3.37
CA ILE A 231 -2.25 0.46 2.98
C ILE A 231 -3.13 -0.33 2.00
N GLN A 232 -4.43 -0.06 1.93
CA GLN A 232 -5.34 -0.71 1.00
C GLN A 232 -5.18 -0.21 -0.45
N LYS A 233 -4.39 0.85 -0.66
CA LYS A 233 -4.20 1.49 -1.97
C LYS A 233 -2.81 1.32 -2.56
N VAL A 234 -1.89 0.74 -1.80
CA VAL A 234 -0.53 0.48 -2.30
C VAL A 234 -0.39 -1.00 -2.70
N PRO A 235 0.51 -1.33 -3.64
CA PRO A 235 0.83 -2.71 -4.00
C PRO A 235 1.13 -3.59 -2.79
N SER A 236 0.91 -4.91 -2.91
CA SER A 236 1.13 -5.83 -1.80
C SER A 236 2.57 -5.88 -1.29
N SER A 237 3.53 -5.48 -2.13
CA SER A 237 4.96 -5.34 -1.81
C SER A 237 5.27 -4.14 -0.94
N ASP A 238 4.43 -3.11 -0.97
CA ASP A 238 4.74 -1.79 -0.41
C ASP A 238 4.31 -1.69 1.05
N THR A 239 4.89 -0.70 1.74
CA THR A 239 4.69 -0.48 3.17
C THR A 239 4.34 0.98 3.44
N ILE A 240 3.54 1.21 4.47
CA ILE A 240 3.19 2.55 4.98
C ILE A 240 4.03 2.82 6.23
N GLY A 241 4.65 3.98 6.33
CA GLY A 241 5.40 4.45 7.49
C GLY A 241 4.75 5.67 8.12
N LEU A 242 4.32 5.55 9.37
CA LEU A 242 3.78 6.66 10.14
C LEU A 242 4.89 7.28 10.99
N ILE A 243 5.01 8.60 10.97
CA ILE A 243 6.02 9.35 11.73
C ILE A 243 5.31 10.28 12.72
N PRO A 244 4.98 9.78 13.93
CA PRO A 244 4.30 10.53 14.98
C PRO A 244 5.16 11.69 15.47
N CYS A 245 4.62 12.90 15.38
CA CYS A 245 5.30 14.15 15.73
C CYS A 245 4.36 15.18 16.39
N ALA A 246 3.15 14.79 16.80
CA ALA A 246 2.21 15.64 17.51
C ALA A 246 2.45 15.68 19.02
N ILE A 247 2.17 16.82 19.64
CA ILE A 247 2.36 17.03 21.08
C ILE A 247 1.15 17.75 21.68
N SER A 248 0.48 17.10 22.63
CA SER A 248 -0.72 17.63 23.28
C SER A 248 -0.51 19.00 23.93
N GLY A 249 -1.46 19.92 23.70
CA GLY A 249 -1.46 21.26 24.30
C GLY A 249 -0.49 22.27 23.65
N GLU A 250 0.33 21.85 22.68
CA GLU A 250 1.32 22.74 22.08
C GLU A 250 0.73 23.72 21.07
N LYS A 251 1.37 24.89 20.99
CA LYS A 251 1.09 25.89 19.97
C LYS A 251 1.93 25.66 18.71
N ILE A 252 1.56 26.28 17.59
CA ILE A 252 2.31 26.18 16.33
C ILE A 252 3.77 26.62 16.49
N GLU A 253 4.04 27.63 17.34
CA GLU A 253 5.38 28.17 17.60
C GLU A 253 6.35 27.12 18.13
N THR A 254 5.87 26.12 18.88
CA THR A 254 6.69 25.02 19.40
C THR A 254 7.38 24.25 18.27
N PHE A 255 6.71 24.14 17.12
CA PHE A 255 7.17 23.37 15.99
C PHE A 255 7.97 24.19 14.98
N MET A 256 8.01 25.52 15.08
CA MET A 256 8.68 26.39 14.11
C MET A 256 10.21 26.29 14.19
N LYS A 257 10.89 26.42 13.04
CA LYS A 257 12.36 26.40 12.94
C LYS A 257 13.03 27.50 13.76
N SER A 258 12.50 28.71 13.65
CA SER A 258 12.97 29.85 14.42
C SER A 258 12.16 29.96 15.72
N GLY A 259 12.85 29.90 16.86
CA GLY A 259 12.27 30.07 18.19
C GLY A 259 11.51 28.87 18.76
N GLY A 260 11.17 27.86 17.94
CA GLY A 260 10.52 26.64 18.40
C GLY A 260 11.50 25.63 19.00
N THR A 261 10.99 24.75 19.86
CA THR A 261 11.79 23.78 20.61
C THR A 261 11.76 22.38 20.01
N LYS A 262 10.86 22.12 19.03
CA LYS A 262 10.61 20.78 18.47
C LYS A 262 10.86 20.63 16.98
N TYR A 263 11.22 21.71 16.28
CA TYR A 263 11.51 21.63 14.85
C TYR A 263 12.62 20.63 14.52
N SER A 264 13.78 20.74 15.17
CA SER A 264 14.90 19.81 14.94
C SER A 264 14.54 18.37 15.30
N TRP A 265 13.66 18.17 16.29
CA TRP A 265 13.17 16.83 16.66
C TRP A 265 12.30 16.23 15.54
N ILE A 266 11.39 17.01 14.93
CA ILE A 266 10.60 16.59 13.76
C ILE A 266 11.52 16.22 12.60
N VAL A 267 12.48 17.10 12.27
CA VAL A 267 13.43 16.89 11.16
C VAL A 267 14.25 15.62 11.38
N ASN A 268 14.71 15.35 12.60
CA ASN A 268 15.48 14.15 12.90
C ASN A 268 14.65 12.87 12.73
N ARG A 269 13.40 12.86 13.18
CA ARG A 269 12.48 11.73 13.02
C ARG A 269 12.14 11.46 11.54
N ALA A 270 11.90 12.52 10.77
CA ALA A 270 11.73 12.42 9.33
C ALA A 270 12.97 11.82 8.63
N LYS A 271 14.18 12.24 9.04
CA LYS A 271 15.43 11.68 8.50
C LYS A 271 15.63 10.21 8.82
N LEU A 272 15.18 9.72 9.98
CA LEU A 272 15.20 8.28 10.29
C LEU A 272 14.35 7.47 9.30
N ALA A 273 13.23 8.04 8.84
CA ALA A 273 12.42 7.42 7.81
C ALA A 273 13.15 7.35 6.46
N GLN A 274 13.77 8.47 6.05
CA GLN A 274 14.58 8.52 4.82
C GLN A 274 15.79 7.58 4.87
N GLN A 275 16.47 7.47 6.03
CA GLN A 275 17.59 6.56 6.24
C GLN A 275 17.21 5.08 6.14
N LYS A 276 15.95 4.73 6.47
CA LYS A 276 15.41 3.38 6.27
C LYS A 276 15.04 3.10 4.80
N GLY A 277 15.18 4.09 3.91
CA GLY A 277 14.74 4.01 2.51
C GLY A 277 13.30 4.46 2.29
N GLY A 278 12.69 5.11 3.28
CA GLY A 278 11.33 5.65 3.17
C GLY A 278 11.28 6.95 2.38
N VAL A 279 10.25 7.09 1.55
CA VAL A 279 9.93 8.33 0.84
C VAL A 279 8.82 9.03 1.61
N ILE A 280 9.10 10.23 2.13
CA ILE A 280 8.05 11.02 2.79
C ILE A 280 7.20 11.67 1.71
N GLU A 281 5.97 11.18 1.56
CA GLU A 281 5.09 11.56 0.47
C GLU A 281 3.98 12.52 0.89
N GLY A 282 3.78 12.72 2.19
CA GLY A 282 2.76 13.65 2.66
C GLY A 282 2.87 14.03 4.13
N ILE A 283 2.16 15.09 4.48
CA ILE A 283 2.05 15.59 5.85
C ILE A 283 0.57 15.70 6.19
N ILE A 284 0.15 15.05 7.28
CA ILE A 284 -1.16 15.32 7.90
C ILE A 284 -0.95 16.16 9.16
N PHE A 285 -1.82 17.14 9.33
CA PHE A 285 -1.67 18.18 10.33
C PHE A 285 -3.00 18.46 11.03
N HIS A 286 -3.02 18.40 12.35
CA HIS A 286 -4.20 18.73 13.15
C HIS A 286 -3.82 19.54 14.39
N GLN A 287 -3.96 20.86 14.27
CA GLN A 287 -3.63 21.82 15.31
C GLN A 287 -4.42 23.10 15.12
N GLY A 288 -4.65 23.82 16.20
CA GLY A 288 -5.25 25.15 16.15
C GLY A 288 -5.91 25.56 17.46
N GLU A 289 -6.30 24.61 18.30
CA GLU A 289 -7.00 24.88 19.55
C GLU A 289 -6.15 25.76 20.49
N SER A 290 -4.85 25.49 20.60
CA SER A 290 -3.92 26.30 21.41
C SER A 290 -3.59 27.67 20.80
N ASN A 291 -3.93 27.88 19.52
CA ASN A 291 -3.81 29.14 18.79
C ASN A 291 -5.19 29.69 18.37
N SER A 292 -6.27 29.26 19.05
CA SER A 292 -7.62 29.59 18.63
C SER A 292 -7.83 31.11 18.55
N GLY A 293 -8.30 31.59 17.40
CA GLY A 293 -8.46 33.03 17.11
C GLY A 293 -7.20 33.80 16.70
N ASP A 294 -5.99 33.22 16.71
CA ASP A 294 -4.76 33.90 16.27
C ASP A 294 -4.72 34.06 14.74
N THR A 295 -4.98 35.27 14.24
CA THR A 295 -5.02 35.57 12.81
C THR A 295 -3.67 35.42 12.09
N SER A 296 -2.55 35.37 12.82
CA SER A 296 -1.22 35.13 12.25
C SER A 296 -0.93 33.63 12.03
N TRP A 297 -1.76 32.75 12.59
CA TRP A 297 -1.56 31.31 12.59
C TRP A 297 -1.41 30.69 11.18
N PRO A 298 -2.23 31.02 10.16
CA PRO A 298 -2.05 30.45 8.83
C PRO A 298 -0.67 30.73 8.23
N GLY A 299 -0.12 31.93 8.49
CA GLY A 299 1.23 32.30 8.07
C GLY A 299 2.31 31.49 8.78
N LYS A 300 2.15 31.22 10.08
CA LYS A 300 3.07 30.38 10.86
C LYS A 300 3.07 28.92 10.38
N VAL A 301 1.89 28.37 10.06
CA VAL A 301 1.76 27.03 9.48
C VAL A 301 2.43 26.96 8.11
N LYS A 302 2.22 27.97 7.25
CA LYS A 302 2.93 28.04 5.96
C LYS A 302 4.45 28.02 6.14
N THR A 303 4.98 28.85 7.05
CA THR A 303 6.42 28.87 7.34
C THR A 303 6.93 27.50 7.78
N LEU A 304 6.22 26.82 8.70
CA LEU A 304 6.59 25.46 9.13
C LEU A 304 6.64 24.48 7.95
N VAL A 305 5.63 24.50 7.08
CA VAL A 305 5.56 23.57 5.94
C VAL A 305 6.67 23.86 4.93
N ASP A 306 6.95 25.12 4.63
CA ASP A 306 8.03 25.51 3.72
C ASP A 306 9.40 25.12 4.27
N ASP A 307 9.64 25.34 5.56
CA ASP A 307 10.86 24.95 6.26
C ASP A 307 11.06 23.42 6.20
N LEU A 308 10.01 22.63 6.51
CA LEU A 308 10.07 21.17 6.44
C LEU A 308 10.33 20.65 5.03
N ARG A 309 9.62 21.19 4.03
CA ARG A 309 9.82 20.81 2.62
C ARG A 309 11.25 21.09 2.16
N THR A 310 11.82 22.21 2.59
CA THR A 310 13.18 22.62 2.26
C THR A 310 14.22 21.75 2.96
N ASP A 311 14.16 21.63 4.29
CA ASP A 311 15.20 20.98 5.09
C ASP A 311 15.20 19.45 4.96
N LEU A 312 14.08 18.86 4.52
CA LEU A 312 13.95 17.41 4.26
C LEU A 312 13.95 17.08 2.76
N ASN A 313 14.05 18.08 1.88
CA ASN A 313 13.99 17.94 0.42
C ASN A 313 12.74 17.15 -0.05
N LEU A 314 11.56 17.52 0.46
CA LEU A 314 10.31 16.81 0.16
C LEU A 314 9.67 17.22 -1.17
N GLY A 315 10.15 18.30 -1.79
CA GLY A 315 9.45 18.90 -2.92
C GLY A 315 8.04 19.38 -2.53
N ASN A 316 7.08 19.26 -3.44
CA ASN A 316 5.72 19.77 -3.26
C ASN A 316 4.74 18.67 -2.79
N VAL A 317 5.15 17.81 -1.86
CA VAL A 317 4.28 16.76 -1.27
C VAL A 317 2.99 17.34 -0.70
N PRO A 318 1.85 16.64 -0.77
CA PRO A 318 0.60 17.11 -0.19
C PRO A 318 0.71 17.42 1.30
N PHE A 319 0.14 18.56 1.68
CA PHE A 319 -0.07 18.93 3.08
C PHE A 319 -1.59 18.96 3.34
N ILE A 320 -2.05 18.24 4.35
CA ILE A 320 -3.48 18.15 4.65
C ILE A 320 -3.72 18.60 6.08
N ALA A 321 -4.51 19.65 6.24
CA ALA A 321 -4.96 20.13 7.54
C ALA A 321 -6.37 19.61 7.86
N GLY A 322 -6.67 19.38 9.13
CA GLY A 322 -8.00 19.00 9.59
C GLY A 322 -8.69 20.17 10.28
N GLU A 323 -9.97 20.33 10.03
CA GLU A 323 -10.81 21.25 10.80
C GLU A 323 -10.93 20.79 12.25
N LEU A 324 -11.01 21.75 13.17
CA LEU A 324 -11.30 21.53 14.57
C LEU A 324 -12.78 21.18 14.76
N LEU A 325 -13.09 20.60 15.91
CA LEU A 325 -14.43 20.16 16.27
C LEU A 325 -15.45 21.33 16.24
N TYR A 326 -16.50 21.21 15.41
CA TYR A 326 -17.54 22.24 15.26
C TYR A 326 -18.41 22.44 16.50
N SER A 327 -18.57 21.40 17.32
CA SER A 327 -19.30 21.49 18.60
C SER A 327 -18.43 22.01 19.76
N GLY A 328 -17.12 22.19 19.53
CA GLY A 328 -16.17 22.63 20.54
C GLY A 328 -16.00 24.16 20.59
N PRO A 329 -15.42 24.70 21.67
CA PRO A 329 -15.23 26.14 21.85
C PRO A 329 -14.26 26.78 20.84
N CYS A 330 -13.44 25.98 20.14
CA CYS A 330 -12.48 26.45 19.14
C CYS A 330 -13.01 26.43 17.70
N ALA A 331 -14.29 26.12 17.47
CA ALA A 331 -14.88 25.98 16.13
C ALA A 331 -14.63 27.19 15.20
N GLY A 332 -14.60 28.42 15.75
CA GLY A 332 -14.33 29.63 14.98
C GLY A 332 -12.95 29.64 14.29
N HIS A 333 -11.97 28.88 14.79
CA HIS A 333 -10.64 28.75 14.19
C HIS A 333 -10.68 28.01 12.85
N ASN A 334 -11.76 27.30 12.51
CA ASN A 334 -11.91 26.66 11.19
C ASN A 334 -11.90 27.68 10.04
N THR A 335 -12.26 28.95 10.30
CA THR A 335 -12.07 30.03 9.32
C THR A 335 -10.61 30.21 8.92
N LEU A 336 -9.66 29.98 9.84
CA LEU A 336 -8.22 30.07 9.61
C LEU A 336 -7.65 28.79 9.01
N VAL A 337 -8.11 27.62 9.46
CA VAL A 337 -7.76 26.32 8.84
C VAL A 337 -8.10 26.33 7.34
N ASN A 338 -9.29 26.82 6.99
CA ASN A 338 -9.76 26.91 5.60
C ASN A 338 -9.02 27.93 4.73
N GLN A 339 -8.14 28.76 5.30
CA GLN A 339 -7.26 29.64 4.51
C GLN A 339 -5.99 28.92 4.04
N LEU A 340 -5.59 27.82 4.67
CA LEU A 340 -4.31 27.16 4.36
C LEU A 340 -4.14 26.77 2.88
N PRO A 341 -5.16 26.28 2.16
CA PRO A 341 -5.04 25.96 0.73
C PRO A 341 -4.72 27.14 -0.19
N SER A 342 -5.06 28.37 0.20
CA SER A 342 -4.72 29.57 -0.59
C SER A 342 -3.30 30.07 -0.32
N LEU A 343 -2.68 29.62 0.78
CA LEU A 343 -1.36 30.06 1.22
C LEU A 343 -0.26 29.04 0.95
N ILE A 344 -0.59 27.75 0.99
CA ILE A 344 0.36 26.63 0.89
C ILE A 344 0.08 25.86 -0.40
N THR A 345 1.09 25.68 -1.25
CA THR A 345 0.94 24.89 -2.48
C THR A 345 0.67 23.43 -2.15
N ASN A 346 -0.17 22.77 -2.96
CA ASN A 346 -0.59 21.37 -2.76
C ASN A 346 -1.12 21.11 -1.33
N SER A 347 -1.96 22.04 -0.86
CA SER A 347 -2.56 22.01 0.47
C SER A 347 -4.06 21.78 0.38
N TYR A 348 -4.58 20.97 1.29
CA TYR A 348 -6.00 20.61 1.37
C TYR A 348 -6.49 20.66 2.80
N VAL A 349 -7.81 20.76 2.95
CA VAL A 349 -8.49 20.68 4.24
C VAL A 349 -9.41 19.47 4.25
N VAL A 350 -9.43 18.77 5.38
CA VAL A 350 -10.36 17.70 5.70
C VAL A 350 -11.39 18.21 6.68
N SER A 351 -12.66 18.03 6.34
CA SER A 351 -13.74 18.54 7.16
C SER A 351 -13.93 17.74 8.46
N ALA A 352 -14.28 18.45 9.52
CA ALA A 352 -14.75 17.89 10.79
C ALA A 352 -16.28 17.92 10.92
N ASP A 353 -17.00 18.20 9.84
CA ASP A 353 -18.46 18.22 9.87
C ASP A 353 -19.03 16.84 10.21
N GLY A 354 -20.07 16.85 11.04
CA GLY A 354 -20.70 15.66 11.63
C GLY A 354 -19.87 14.92 12.70
N LEU A 355 -18.65 15.39 13.01
CA LEU A 355 -17.83 14.80 14.07
C LEU A 355 -18.23 15.35 15.45
N VAL A 356 -18.11 14.50 16.47
CA VAL A 356 -18.60 14.75 17.83
C VAL A 356 -17.48 14.70 18.85
N VAL A 357 -17.70 15.41 19.96
CA VAL A 357 -16.80 15.43 21.12
C VAL A 357 -16.75 14.06 21.79
N ASP A 358 -15.60 13.71 22.38
CA ASP A 358 -15.52 12.58 23.29
C ASP A 358 -16.36 12.85 24.54
N THR A 359 -17.25 11.92 24.89
CA THR A 359 -18.13 12.04 26.06
C THR A 359 -17.37 12.11 27.39
N ALA A 360 -16.13 11.60 27.44
CA ALA A 360 -15.26 11.69 28.60
C ALA A 360 -14.54 13.05 28.69
N ASP A 361 -14.47 13.84 27.61
CA ASP A 361 -13.92 15.20 27.63
C ASP A 361 -14.94 16.22 28.16
N THR A 362 -15.27 16.09 29.44
CA THR A 362 -16.21 17.00 30.12
C THR A 362 -15.58 18.35 30.47
N GLN A 363 -14.24 18.43 30.52
CA GLN A 363 -13.52 19.61 30.97
C GLN A 363 -13.25 20.59 29.83
N TYR A 364 -12.67 20.12 28.73
CA TYR A 364 -12.23 20.98 27.64
C TYR A 364 -13.28 21.05 26.53
N ARG A 365 -13.94 19.92 26.26
CA ARG A 365 -14.90 19.73 25.17
C ARG A 365 -14.28 20.07 23.80
N LEU A 366 -13.02 19.67 23.62
CA LEU A 366 -12.20 19.92 22.44
C LEU A 366 -11.91 18.65 21.64
N HIS A 367 -11.90 17.50 22.31
CA HIS A 367 -11.33 16.30 21.73
C HIS A 367 -12.36 15.47 20.99
N PHE A 368 -12.00 14.94 19.82
CA PHE A 368 -12.88 14.05 19.07
C PHE A 368 -13.13 12.76 19.83
N GLY A 369 -14.38 12.29 19.82
CA GLY A 369 -14.71 10.96 20.30
C GLY A 369 -14.12 9.87 19.39
N HIS A 370 -14.10 8.63 19.88
CA HIS A 370 -13.51 7.49 19.18
C HIS A 370 -13.90 7.43 17.69
N ASP A 371 -15.20 7.28 17.39
CA ASP A 371 -15.68 7.13 16.02
C ASP A 371 -15.37 8.37 15.16
N SER A 372 -15.31 9.54 15.78
CA SER A 372 -14.93 10.78 15.10
C SER A 372 -13.45 10.78 14.72
N SER A 373 -12.55 10.31 15.60
CA SER A 373 -11.14 10.12 15.28
C SER A 373 -10.93 9.10 14.16
N VAL A 374 -11.70 8.00 14.18
CA VAL A 374 -11.71 6.99 13.10
C VAL A 374 -12.14 7.61 11.77
N THR A 375 -13.28 8.31 11.74
CA THR A 375 -13.79 8.96 10.54
C THR A 375 -12.83 10.02 10.03
N LEU A 376 -12.25 10.83 10.93
CA LEU A 376 -11.28 11.85 10.56
C LEU A 376 -10.03 11.23 9.92
N GLY A 377 -9.50 10.15 10.49
CA GLY A 377 -8.37 9.40 9.92
C GLY A 377 -8.64 8.87 8.50
N LYS A 378 -9.83 8.32 8.27
CA LYS A 378 -10.26 7.88 6.93
C LYS A 378 -10.36 9.04 5.96
N ARG A 379 -10.94 10.17 6.37
CA ARG A 379 -11.03 11.38 5.52
C ARG A 379 -9.64 11.95 5.17
N TYR A 380 -8.68 11.93 6.10
CA TYR A 380 -7.28 12.26 5.80
C TYR A 380 -6.70 11.33 4.74
N ALA A 381 -6.90 10.02 4.88
CA ALA A 381 -6.36 9.05 3.93
C ALA A 381 -6.98 9.24 2.54
N GLU A 382 -8.32 9.33 2.44
CA GLU A 382 -9.02 9.57 1.17
C GLU A 382 -8.53 10.84 0.48
N LYS A 383 -8.31 11.93 1.24
CA LYS A 383 -7.79 13.17 0.67
C LYS A 383 -6.33 13.03 0.23
N MET A 384 -5.51 12.29 0.99
CA MET A 384 -4.11 12.03 0.64
C MET A 384 -4.00 11.17 -0.62
N ILE A 385 -4.77 10.09 -0.70
CA ILE A 385 -4.89 9.22 -1.90
C ILE A 385 -5.24 10.06 -3.13
N GLN A 386 -6.24 10.94 -3.03
CA GLN A 386 -6.62 11.85 -4.12
C GLN A 386 -5.46 12.78 -4.52
N ALA A 387 -4.77 13.37 -3.54
CA ALA A 387 -3.69 14.31 -3.78
C ALA A 387 -2.44 13.64 -4.38
N LEU A 388 -2.17 12.39 -4.01
CA LEU A 388 -1.09 11.57 -4.54
C LEU A 388 -1.44 10.88 -5.86
N LYS A 389 -2.73 10.84 -6.21
CA LYS A 389 -3.28 10.11 -7.36
C LYS A 389 -3.02 8.60 -7.28
N TRP A 390 -3.24 8.05 -6.08
CA TRP A 390 -3.25 6.61 -5.82
C TRP A 390 -4.58 5.96 -6.16
#